data_AF-B4PJ17-F1
#
_entry.id   AF-B4PJ17-F1
#
_cell.length_a   1.000
_cell.length_b   1.000
_cell.length_c   1.000
_cell.angle_alpha   90.00
_cell.angle_beta   90.00
_cell.angle_gamma   90.00
#
_symmetry.space_group_name_H-M   'P 1'
#
loop_
_entity.id
_entity.type
_entity.pdbx_description
1 polymer ?
#
loop_
_entity_poly.entity_id
_entity_poly.type
_entity_poly.pdbx_seq_one_letter_code
_entity_poly.pdbx_strand_id
1 'polypeptide(L)'
;MFDEPISSFVFTNEETTQTFHHQWFAQGQLHECATCYSSIDADEPPSQHWLRGGEASQGLQLTKQQQAVLDIIEARQIETFFFCDESSKDKLEHFMGETCARGIPELLRWMFQNNTVAVEFNLACYVNAMDQVLIFQSGSLRVDHHYDVDESVGVVYEMLMQRIENYLNCSSEYGMAECSITRLKVQVKRIRVDAEDSSSFALPLQLQEDEGLTTTTGCSTSESELASLRSAYLKHFRECNGYFPPNMRVNLYGLQQCKTTKELYVVPYHISETLQQLPNKNFLILNNIMGQFQRLHELSTPVNSIERDQTSSPLKELHCRRCRTQFSRRSKLHIHQKLRCGQDFSVDSMHADIVEIYEQCLPISRSVFQHACYGITKPKTVMRKGQFVPIECDWRSESSVKVQHGPCVVISNAQHSSPSKFY
;
A
#
# COMPACT_ATOMS: atom_id res chain seq x y z
N MET A 1 19.26 -7.27 -18.30
CA MET A 1 19.09 -7.81 -16.94
C MET A 1 19.69 -6.79 -16.01
N PHE A 2 18.85 -6.04 -15.28
CA PHE A 2 19.34 -5.25 -14.17
C PHE A 2 19.39 -6.21 -12.98
N ASP A 3 20.59 -6.48 -12.46
CA ASP A 3 20.71 -7.25 -11.22
C ASP A 3 19.92 -6.51 -10.14
N GLU A 4 18.86 -7.16 -9.64
CA GLU A 4 18.12 -6.63 -8.50
C GLU A 4 19.08 -6.49 -7.33
N PRO A 5 18.97 -5.41 -6.54
CA PRO A 5 19.86 -5.20 -5.42
C PRO A 5 19.77 -6.39 -4.45
N ILE A 6 20.92 -6.97 -4.14
CA ILE A 6 21.03 -8.02 -3.12
C ILE A 6 21.18 -7.31 -1.78
N SER A 7 20.08 -7.21 -1.04
CA SER A 7 20.06 -6.63 0.30
C SER A 7 20.49 -7.63 1.36
N SER A 8 21.23 -7.13 2.35
CA SER A 8 21.71 -7.86 3.51
C SER A 8 21.46 -7.02 4.76
N PHE A 9 20.83 -7.64 5.76
CA PHE A 9 20.54 -7.05 7.06
C PHE A 9 21.45 -7.72 8.09
N VAL A 10 22.42 -6.98 8.61
CA VAL A 10 23.56 -7.54 9.35
C VAL A 10 23.54 -7.06 10.79
N PHE A 11 23.81 -8.01 11.71
CA PHE A 11 24.11 -7.74 13.10
C PHE A 11 25.60 -7.95 13.33
N THR A 12 26.28 -6.93 13.84
CA THR A 12 27.70 -6.95 14.17
C THR A 12 27.88 -6.74 15.67
N ASN A 13 28.57 -7.68 16.32
CA ASN A 13 28.87 -7.60 17.74
C ASN A 13 30.35 -7.22 17.90
N GLU A 14 30.60 -6.06 18.50
CA GLU A 14 31.90 -5.62 19.01
C GLU A 14 31.90 -5.80 20.55
N GLU A 15 33.08 -5.82 21.19
CA GLU A 15 33.23 -6.25 22.60
C GLU A 15 32.22 -5.64 23.59
N THR A 16 31.77 -4.41 23.34
CA THR A 16 30.81 -3.69 24.21
C THR A 16 29.50 -3.33 23.52
N THR A 17 29.38 -3.53 22.22
CA THR A 17 28.29 -2.95 21.41
C THR A 17 27.76 -3.94 20.39
N GLN A 18 26.43 -3.99 20.25
CA GLN A 18 25.77 -4.65 19.14
C GLN A 18 25.25 -3.59 18.17
N THR A 19 25.56 -3.75 16.89
CA THR A 19 25.14 -2.84 15.82
C THR A 19 24.31 -3.59 14.78
N PHE A 20 23.28 -2.92 14.27
CA PHE A 20 22.46 -3.37 13.15
C PHE A 20 22.63 -2.40 12.00
N HIS A 21 22.84 -2.92 10.79
CA HIS A 21 22.86 -2.12 9.58
C HIS A 21 22.30 -2.88 8.36
N HIS A 22 21.70 -2.13 7.44
CA HIS A 22 21.25 -2.63 6.14
C HIS A 22 22.20 -2.18 5.04
N GLN A 23 22.66 -3.11 4.23
CA GLN A 23 23.47 -2.86 3.05
C GLN A 23 22.85 -3.55 1.83
N TRP A 24 23.07 -3.02 0.64
CA TRP A 24 22.65 -3.68 -0.59
C TRP A 24 23.69 -3.54 -1.69
N PHE A 25 23.82 -4.58 -2.50
CA PHE A 25 24.72 -4.58 -3.65
C PHE A 25 23.93 -4.25 -4.92
N ALA A 26 24.24 -3.13 -5.58
CA ALA A 26 23.63 -2.73 -6.84
C ALA A 26 24.70 -2.27 -7.82
N GLN A 27 24.57 -2.62 -9.10
CA GLN A 27 25.45 -2.14 -10.17
C GLN A 27 26.96 -2.35 -9.90
N GLY A 28 27.33 -3.42 -9.18
CA GLY A 28 28.73 -3.69 -8.86
C GLY A 28 29.27 -2.92 -7.63
N GLN A 29 28.43 -2.16 -6.92
CA GLN A 29 28.81 -1.38 -5.75
C GLN A 29 27.98 -1.78 -4.52
N LEU A 30 28.63 -1.79 -3.36
CA LEU A 30 27.98 -1.96 -2.07
C LEU A 30 27.51 -0.59 -1.56
N HIS A 31 26.24 -0.51 -1.19
CA HIS A 31 25.62 0.68 -0.64
C HIS A 31 25.16 0.41 0.79
N GLU A 32 25.36 1.39 1.68
CA GLU A 32 24.87 1.34 3.06
C GLU A 32 23.61 2.19 3.22
N CYS A 33 22.65 1.68 3.99
CA CYS A 33 21.39 2.35 4.22
C CYS A 33 21.50 3.38 5.34
N ALA A 34 21.38 4.66 4.97
CA ALA A 34 21.34 5.75 5.93
C ALA A 34 20.13 5.71 6.89
N THR A 35 19.09 4.91 6.61
CA THR A 35 17.86 4.86 7.42
C THR A 35 17.72 3.62 8.29
N CYS A 36 18.57 2.62 8.08
CA CYS A 36 18.53 1.33 8.77
C CYS A 36 19.86 1.12 9.48
N TYR A 37 20.06 1.87 10.57
CA TYR A 37 21.22 1.77 11.45
C TYR A 37 20.77 1.92 12.89
N SER A 38 21.25 1.05 13.78
CA SER A 38 21.08 1.20 15.23
C SER A 38 22.21 0.52 16.00
N SER A 39 22.48 1.03 17.20
CA SER A 39 23.52 0.51 18.10
C SER A 39 22.95 0.42 19.51
N ILE A 40 23.23 -0.70 20.19
CA ILE A 40 22.86 -0.97 21.58
C ILE A 40 24.06 -1.56 22.33
N ASP A 41 23.97 -1.64 23.65
CA ASP A 41 25.01 -2.27 24.46
C ASP A 41 24.95 -3.80 24.29
N ALA A 42 26.09 -4.49 24.35
CA ALA A 42 26.15 -5.93 24.06
C ALA A 42 25.36 -6.81 25.06
N ASP A 43 25.05 -6.29 26.25
CA ASP A 43 24.24 -6.95 27.27
C ASP A 43 22.73 -6.70 27.12
N GLU A 44 22.33 -5.82 26.20
CA GLU A 44 20.93 -5.53 25.94
C GLU A 44 20.29 -6.55 24.98
N PRO A 45 18.98 -6.82 25.14
CA PRO A 45 18.27 -7.70 24.24
C PRO A 45 18.11 -7.06 22.83
N PRO A 46 18.07 -7.87 21.76
CA PRO A 46 17.91 -7.36 20.38
C PRO A 46 16.69 -6.47 20.15
N SER A 47 15.64 -6.60 20.97
CA SER A 47 14.46 -5.72 20.93
C SER A 47 14.81 -4.23 21.05
N GLN A 48 15.89 -3.88 21.75
CA GLN A 48 16.27 -2.49 21.98
C GLN A 48 16.66 -1.75 20.70
N HIS A 49 17.13 -2.45 19.67
CA HIS A 49 17.37 -1.87 18.34
C HIS A 49 16.12 -1.21 17.74
N TRP A 50 14.94 -1.74 18.08
CA TRP A 50 13.65 -1.33 17.48
C TRP A 50 12.84 -0.45 18.42
N LEU A 51 13.07 -0.55 19.73
CA LEU A 51 12.36 0.20 20.77
C LEU A 51 13.00 1.56 21.07
N ARG A 52 14.34 1.65 21.11
CA ARG A 52 15.06 2.90 21.44
C ARG A 52 14.93 4.00 20.37
N GLY A 53 14.57 3.63 19.14
CA GLY A 53 14.30 4.59 18.05
C GLY A 53 13.08 5.50 18.26
N GLY A 54 12.32 5.32 19.35
CA GLY A 54 11.15 6.12 19.68
C GLY A 54 9.99 5.95 18.68
N GLU A 55 9.03 6.87 18.73
CA GLU A 55 7.82 6.93 17.87
C GLU A 55 8.11 6.86 16.36
N ALA A 56 9.36 7.01 15.92
CA ALA A 56 9.79 6.94 14.52
C ALA A 56 9.70 5.54 13.87
N SER A 57 9.46 4.50 14.68
CA SER A 57 9.19 3.11 14.27
C SER A 57 7.70 2.73 14.41
N GLN A 58 6.88 3.61 14.97
CA GLN A 58 5.45 3.37 15.13
C GLN A 58 4.73 3.65 13.82
N GLY A 59 3.66 2.92 13.56
CA GLY A 59 3.00 2.90 12.25
C GLY A 59 2.41 4.24 11.80
N LEU A 60 1.56 4.22 10.79
CA LEU A 60 1.00 5.40 10.15
C LEU A 60 0.15 6.24 11.13
N GLN A 61 0.76 7.16 11.89
CA GLN A 61 0.04 8.06 12.78
C GLN A 61 -0.61 9.19 11.99
N LEU A 62 -1.94 9.17 11.93
CA LEU A 62 -2.71 10.27 11.34
C LEU A 62 -2.73 11.48 12.28
N THR A 63 -2.57 12.66 11.72
CA THR A 63 -2.91 13.91 12.38
C THR A 63 -4.40 13.94 12.75
N LYS A 64 -4.78 14.76 13.73
CA LYS A 64 -6.20 14.92 14.13
C LYS A 64 -7.11 15.29 12.95
N GLN A 65 -6.60 16.08 12.00
CA GLN A 65 -7.34 16.45 10.80
C GLN A 65 -7.54 15.26 9.87
N GLN A 66 -6.50 14.47 9.63
CA GLN A 66 -6.59 13.25 8.81
C GLN A 66 -7.51 12.21 9.46
N GLN A 67 -7.47 12.05 10.79
CA GLN A 67 -8.39 11.19 11.51
C GLN A 67 -9.85 11.63 11.34
N ALA A 68 -10.14 12.94 11.48
CA ALA A 68 -11.49 13.46 11.27
C ALA A 68 -11.98 13.23 9.83
N VAL A 69 -11.10 13.34 8.84
CA VAL A 69 -11.44 13.01 7.44
C VAL A 69 -11.78 11.52 7.31
N LEU A 70 -10.97 10.63 7.91
CA LEU A 70 -11.24 9.20 7.91
C LEU A 70 -12.60 8.90 8.57
N ASP A 71 -12.90 9.51 9.70
CA ASP A 71 -14.19 9.35 10.40
C ASP A 71 -15.37 9.76 9.51
N ILE A 72 -15.23 10.83 8.72
CA ILE A 72 -16.25 11.25 7.74
C ILE A 72 -16.38 10.24 6.59
N ILE A 73 -15.25 9.73 6.06
CA ILE A 73 -15.26 8.67 5.04
C ILE A 73 -16.06 7.47 5.54
N GLU A 74 -15.89 7.09 6.81
CA GLU A 74 -16.65 5.98 7.40
C GLU A 74 -18.12 6.29 7.59
N ALA A 75 -18.43 7.44 8.21
CA ALA A 75 -19.79 7.83 8.49
C ALA A 75 -20.63 7.95 7.21
N ARG A 76 -20.00 8.39 6.11
CA ARG A 76 -20.66 8.57 4.80
C ARG A 76 -20.47 7.38 3.85
N GLN A 77 -19.77 6.32 4.27
CA GLN A 77 -19.49 5.14 3.44
C GLN A 77 -18.92 5.52 2.06
N ILE A 78 -17.92 6.39 2.05
CA ILE A 78 -17.26 6.83 0.81
C ILE A 78 -16.33 5.72 0.33
N GLU A 79 -16.62 5.18 -0.85
CA GLU A 79 -15.84 4.12 -1.49
C GLU A 79 -15.16 4.59 -2.78
N THR A 80 -15.53 5.75 -3.33
CA THR A 80 -14.97 6.26 -4.59
C THR A 80 -14.16 7.52 -4.35
N PHE A 81 -12.93 7.51 -4.86
CA PHE A 81 -11.98 8.60 -4.71
C PHE A 81 -11.46 9.03 -6.08
N PHE A 82 -11.31 10.32 -6.29
CA PHE A 82 -10.71 10.88 -7.49
C PHE A 82 -9.43 11.62 -7.15
N PHE A 83 -8.36 11.24 -7.83
CA PHE A 83 -7.15 12.05 -7.94
C PHE A 83 -7.24 12.87 -9.22
N CYS A 84 -7.01 14.17 -9.11
CA CYS A 84 -7.08 15.10 -10.22
C CYS A 84 -5.76 15.86 -10.35
N ASP A 85 -5.27 15.95 -11.58
CA ASP A 85 -4.22 16.89 -11.92
C ASP A 85 -4.82 18.28 -12.08
N GLU A 86 -4.60 19.14 -11.07
CA GLU A 86 -4.98 20.57 -11.14
C GLU A 86 -3.91 21.39 -11.87
N SER A 87 -2.77 20.79 -12.23
CA SER A 87 -1.72 21.48 -12.97
C SER A 87 -2.07 21.52 -14.46
N SER A 88 -2.02 22.70 -15.06
CA SER A 88 -2.34 22.93 -16.47
C SER A 88 -1.25 22.45 -17.44
N LYS A 89 -0.41 21.48 -17.04
CA LYS A 89 0.79 21.09 -17.80
C LYS A 89 0.90 19.60 -18.05
N ASP A 90 0.75 19.28 -19.33
CA ASP A 90 1.16 18.10 -20.08
C ASP A 90 2.35 17.34 -19.47
N LYS A 91 2.12 16.21 -18.78
CA LYS A 91 2.89 14.94 -18.87
C LYS A 91 2.08 13.77 -18.28
N LEU A 92 1.60 12.89 -19.17
CA LEU A 92 0.93 11.61 -18.88
C LEU A 92 1.62 10.81 -17.75
N GLU A 93 2.94 10.63 -17.86
CA GLU A 93 3.73 9.75 -17.00
C GLU A 93 3.94 10.32 -15.60
N HIS A 94 3.99 11.65 -15.45
CA HIS A 94 4.32 12.26 -14.17
C HIS A 94 3.13 12.16 -13.20
N PHE A 95 1.94 12.59 -13.62
CA PHE A 95 0.75 12.54 -12.76
C PHE A 95 0.38 11.10 -12.38
N MET A 96 0.28 10.19 -13.36
CA MET A 96 -0.14 8.82 -13.09
C MET A 96 0.93 8.05 -12.30
N GLY A 97 2.20 8.16 -12.70
CA GLY A 97 3.30 7.50 -12.02
C GLY A 97 3.43 7.95 -10.56
N GLU A 98 3.37 9.25 -10.29
CA GLU A 98 3.48 9.77 -8.93
C GLU A 98 2.26 9.43 -8.07
N THR A 99 1.06 9.56 -8.64
CA THR A 99 -0.18 9.22 -7.94
C THR A 99 -0.22 7.72 -7.60
N CYS A 100 0.22 6.84 -8.49
CA CYS A 100 0.30 5.40 -8.23
C CYS A 100 1.47 5.03 -7.30
N ALA A 101 2.57 5.79 -7.30
CA ALA A 101 3.71 5.54 -6.43
C ALA A 101 3.50 6.03 -4.99
N ARG A 102 2.69 7.08 -4.77
CA ARG A 102 2.53 7.71 -3.45
C ARG A 102 1.08 7.89 -3.03
N GLY A 103 0.28 8.56 -3.86
CA GLY A 103 -1.08 8.96 -3.50
C GLY A 103 -2.04 7.81 -3.24
N ILE A 104 -2.15 6.87 -4.18
CA ILE A 104 -3.01 5.70 -4.05
C ILE A 104 -2.52 4.78 -2.91
N PRO A 105 -1.23 4.44 -2.80
CA PRO A 105 -0.74 3.65 -1.67
C PRO A 105 -1.07 4.27 -0.32
N GLU A 106 -0.92 5.58 -0.17
CA GLU A 106 -1.25 6.27 1.08
C GLU A 106 -2.76 6.27 1.38
N LEU A 107 -3.61 6.51 0.37
CA LEU A 107 -5.06 6.36 0.51
C LEU A 107 -5.44 4.94 0.96
N LEU A 108 -4.89 3.90 0.32
CA LEU A 108 -5.18 2.51 0.67
C LEU A 108 -4.70 2.16 2.08
N ARG A 109 -3.55 2.71 2.51
CA ARG A 109 -3.07 2.61 3.90
C ARG A 109 -4.06 3.22 4.89
N TRP A 110 -4.63 4.39 4.62
CA TRP A 110 -5.69 4.94 5.48
C TRP A 110 -6.89 3.99 5.57
N MET A 111 -7.22 3.32 4.46
CA MET A 111 -8.33 2.36 4.42
C MET A 111 -8.06 1.08 5.23
N PHE A 112 -6.81 0.77 5.58
CA PHE A 112 -6.46 -0.33 6.50
C PHE A 112 -6.67 0.00 7.98
N GLN A 113 -7.07 1.23 8.33
CA GLN A 113 -7.38 1.59 9.72
C GLN A 113 -8.73 1.03 10.19
N ASN A 114 -9.02 1.22 11.48
CA ASN A 114 -10.29 0.87 12.11
C ASN A 114 -10.67 -0.60 11.90
N ASN A 115 -9.76 -1.51 12.29
CA ASN A 115 -9.92 -2.97 12.24
C ASN A 115 -10.25 -3.53 10.85
N THR A 116 -9.79 -2.87 9.79
CA THR A 116 -9.88 -3.39 8.43
C THR A 116 -8.84 -4.49 8.23
N VAL A 117 -9.28 -5.70 7.90
CA VAL A 117 -8.39 -6.87 7.71
C VAL A 117 -7.91 -6.99 6.27
N ALA A 118 -8.69 -6.48 5.31
CA ALA A 118 -8.32 -6.47 3.91
C ALA A 118 -8.99 -5.29 3.20
N VAL A 119 -8.36 -4.83 2.13
CA VAL A 119 -8.88 -3.78 1.27
C VAL A 119 -8.98 -4.32 -0.14
N GLU A 120 -10.17 -4.19 -0.73
CA GLU A 120 -10.40 -4.49 -2.13
C GLU A 120 -10.45 -3.18 -2.91
N PHE A 121 -9.69 -3.07 -4.00
CA PHE A 121 -9.67 -1.86 -4.80
C PHE A 121 -9.63 -2.12 -6.31
N ASN A 122 -10.10 -1.15 -7.09
CA ASN A 122 -9.82 -1.05 -8.51
C ASN A 122 -9.35 0.37 -8.86
N LEU A 123 -8.74 0.51 -10.02
CA LEU A 123 -8.23 1.77 -10.55
C LEU A 123 -8.78 1.99 -11.95
N ALA A 124 -9.39 3.15 -12.18
CA ALA A 124 -9.77 3.60 -13.51
C ALA A 124 -9.00 4.87 -13.89
N CYS A 125 -8.55 4.91 -15.13
CA CYS A 125 -7.73 5.97 -15.69
C CYS A 125 -8.48 6.65 -16.83
N TYR A 126 -8.64 7.97 -16.74
CA TYR A 126 -9.29 8.78 -17.78
C TYR A 126 -8.20 9.33 -18.70
N VAL A 127 -8.14 8.80 -19.91
CA VAL A 127 -7.18 9.14 -20.95
C VAL A 127 -7.90 9.99 -22.00
N ASN A 128 -7.50 11.25 -22.14
CA ASN A 128 -7.98 12.09 -23.24
C ASN A 128 -7.18 11.73 -24.49
N ALA A 129 -7.87 11.21 -25.51
CA ALA A 129 -7.30 10.84 -26.80
C ALA A 129 -8.39 10.92 -27.89
N MET A 130 -8.03 11.32 -29.10
CA MET A 130 -8.93 11.26 -30.28
C MET A 130 -10.27 12.00 -30.11
N ASP A 131 -10.26 13.21 -29.51
CA ASP A 131 -11.46 14.00 -29.18
C ASP A 131 -12.49 13.25 -28.29
N GLN A 132 -12.04 12.23 -27.58
CA GLN A 132 -12.83 11.42 -26.65
C GLN A 132 -12.07 11.22 -25.34
N VAL A 133 -12.79 10.76 -24.32
CA VAL A 133 -12.22 10.34 -23.05
C VAL A 133 -12.35 8.83 -22.95
N LEU A 134 -11.23 8.12 -23.07
CA LEU A 134 -11.15 6.68 -22.88
C LEU A 134 -10.95 6.39 -21.39
N ILE A 135 -11.72 5.45 -20.85
CA ILE A 135 -11.68 5.05 -19.44
C ILE A 135 -11.14 3.63 -19.38
N PHE A 136 -9.88 3.51 -18.97
CA PHE A 136 -9.22 2.23 -18.77
C PHE A 136 -9.40 1.80 -17.32
N GLN A 137 -10.13 0.72 -17.07
CA GLN A 137 -10.42 0.25 -15.72
C GLN A 137 -9.76 -1.09 -15.45
N SER A 138 -9.11 -1.21 -14.29
CA SER A 138 -8.54 -2.46 -13.81
C SER A 138 -9.63 -3.41 -13.29
N GLY A 139 -9.28 -4.69 -13.20
CA GLY A 139 -10.01 -5.62 -12.35
C GLY A 139 -9.94 -5.24 -10.87
N SER A 140 -10.78 -5.86 -10.06
CA SER A 140 -10.76 -5.73 -8.60
C SER A 140 -9.60 -6.54 -8.01
N LEU A 141 -8.82 -5.92 -7.13
CA LEU A 141 -7.70 -6.55 -6.43
C LEU A 141 -7.92 -6.48 -4.92
N ARG A 142 -7.91 -7.64 -4.28
CA ARG A 142 -7.91 -7.77 -2.82
C ARG A 142 -6.48 -7.79 -2.28
N VAL A 143 -6.21 -6.88 -1.35
CA VAL A 143 -4.97 -6.76 -0.59
C VAL A 143 -5.25 -7.15 0.85
N ASP A 144 -4.59 -8.20 1.32
CA ASP A 144 -4.85 -8.80 2.64
C ASP A 144 -3.92 -8.26 3.74
N HIS A 145 -2.83 -7.58 3.37
CA HIS A 145 -1.90 -6.99 4.33
C HIS A 145 -1.38 -5.63 3.85
N HIS A 146 -1.24 -4.68 4.76
CA HIS A 146 -0.88 -3.29 4.44
C HIS A 146 0.53 -3.13 3.84
N TYR A 147 1.47 -4.04 4.12
CA TYR A 147 2.79 -4.08 3.49
C TYR A 147 2.76 -4.43 1.99
N ASP A 148 1.69 -5.07 1.51
CA ASP A 148 1.57 -5.46 0.10
C ASP A 148 0.97 -4.35 -0.77
N VAL A 149 0.59 -3.21 -0.17
CA VAL A 149 -0.10 -2.10 -0.86
C VAL A 149 0.76 -1.52 -1.99
N ASP A 150 2.03 -1.19 -1.74
CA ASP A 150 2.88 -0.56 -2.77
C ASP A 150 3.07 -1.48 -3.98
N GLU A 151 3.36 -2.76 -3.72
CA GLU A 151 3.57 -3.74 -4.78
C GLU A 151 2.28 -4.02 -5.56
N SER A 152 1.14 -4.08 -4.86
CA SER A 152 -0.19 -4.26 -5.45
C SER A 152 -0.56 -3.13 -6.39
N VAL A 153 -0.38 -1.87 -5.96
CA VAL A 153 -0.65 -0.70 -6.80
C VAL A 153 0.33 -0.64 -7.96
N GLY A 154 1.61 -0.96 -7.73
CA GLY A 154 2.63 -1.00 -8.78
C GLY A 154 2.30 -1.98 -9.90
N VAL A 155 1.87 -3.21 -9.59
CA VAL A 155 1.46 -4.19 -10.61
C VAL A 155 0.21 -3.72 -11.37
N VAL A 156 -0.78 -3.14 -10.69
CA VAL A 156 -1.98 -2.60 -11.36
C VAL A 156 -1.60 -1.45 -12.31
N TYR A 157 -0.71 -0.56 -11.88
CA TYR A 157 -0.18 0.53 -12.68
C TYR A 157 0.56 0.03 -13.93
N GLU A 158 1.52 -0.90 -13.77
CA GLU A 158 2.27 -1.51 -14.88
C GLU A 158 1.31 -2.14 -15.91
N MET A 159 0.30 -2.88 -15.44
CA MET A 159 -0.69 -3.52 -16.32
C MET A 159 -1.62 -2.52 -17.02
N LEU A 160 -2.06 -1.46 -16.34
CA LEU A 160 -2.88 -0.41 -16.94
C LEU A 160 -2.09 0.34 -18.02
N MET A 161 -0.84 0.73 -17.73
CA MET A 161 0.02 1.41 -18.70
C MET A 161 0.23 0.56 -19.95
N GLN A 162 0.56 -0.72 -19.77
CA GLN A 162 0.69 -1.66 -20.89
C GLN A 162 -0.62 -1.78 -21.69
N ARG A 163 -1.78 -1.75 -21.03
CA ARG A 163 -3.09 -1.83 -21.68
C ARG A 163 -3.40 -0.56 -22.49
N ILE A 164 -3.11 0.61 -21.94
CA ILE A 164 -3.28 1.91 -22.60
C ILE A 164 -2.38 1.96 -23.84
N GLU A 165 -1.09 1.66 -23.68
CA GLU A 165 -0.12 1.66 -24.77
C GLU A 165 -0.54 0.70 -25.90
N ASN A 166 -0.90 -0.54 -25.57
CA ASN A 166 -1.37 -1.51 -26.55
C ASN A 166 -2.65 -1.07 -27.28
N TYR A 167 -3.57 -0.41 -26.58
CA TYR A 167 -4.81 0.07 -27.19
C TYR A 167 -4.53 1.21 -28.18
N LEU A 168 -3.72 2.18 -27.79
CA LEU A 168 -3.37 3.33 -28.63
C LEU A 168 -2.55 2.90 -29.86
N ASN A 169 -1.57 2.01 -29.68
CA ASN A 169 -0.77 1.48 -30.79
C ASN A 169 -1.61 0.69 -31.81
N CYS A 170 -2.72 0.07 -31.39
CA CYS A 170 -3.61 -0.67 -32.28
C CYS A 170 -4.72 0.19 -32.91
N SER A 171 -5.11 1.29 -32.26
CA SER A 171 -6.32 2.04 -32.63
C SER A 171 -6.04 3.38 -33.30
N SER A 172 -4.80 3.90 -33.24
CA SER A 172 -4.44 5.21 -33.80
C SER A 172 -3.02 5.26 -34.35
N GLU A 173 -2.78 6.24 -35.24
CA GLU A 173 -1.43 6.71 -35.61
C GLU A 173 -0.73 7.47 -34.47
N TYR A 174 -1.48 7.76 -33.39
CA TYR A 174 -1.03 8.52 -32.22
C TYR A 174 -0.46 7.60 -31.13
N GLY A 175 0.73 7.97 -30.64
CA GLY A 175 1.39 7.29 -29.52
C GLY A 175 1.03 7.89 -28.15
N MET A 176 1.61 7.31 -27.09
CA MET A 176 1.44 7.78 -25.70
C MET A 176 1.77 9.27 -25.49
N ALA A 177 2.60 9.86 -26.34
CA ALA A 177 3.02 11.26 -26.25
C ALA A 177 1.88 12.27 -26.51
N GLU A 178 0.81 11.85 -27.18
CA GLU A 178 -0.30 12.74 -27.56
C GLU A 178 -1.53 12.58 -26.66
N CYS A 179 -1.44 11.72 -25.65
CA CYS A 179 -2.50 11.48 -24.68
C CYS A 179 -2.24 12.26 -23.40
N SER A 180 -3.31 12.67 -22.71
CA SER A 180 -3.22 13.22 -21.36
C SER A 180 -4.09 12.44 -20.39
N ILE A 181 -3.55 12.19 -19.19
CA ILE A 181 -4.29 11.64 -18.06
C ILE A 181 -4.34 12.75 -17.03
N THR A 182 -5.54 13.27 -16.81
CA THR A 182 -5.78 14.33 -15.82
C THR A 182 -6.53 13.83 -14.60
N ARG A 183 -7.00 12.57 -14.64
CA ARG A 183 -7.88 12.04 -13.60
C ARG A 183 -7.75 10.53 -13.43
N LEU A 184 -7.64 10.10 -12.17
CA LEU A 184 -7.68 8.71 -11.75
C LEU A 184 -8.85 8.52 -10.77
N LYS A 185 -9.63 7.46 -10.96
CA LYS A 185 -10.69 7.03 -10.05
C LYS A 185 -10.24 5.77 -9.33
N VAL A 186 -10.23 5.79 -8.01
CA VAL A 186 -9.96 4.62 -7.16
C VAL A 186 -11.27 4.25 -6.48
N GLN A 187 -11.73 3.02 -6.66
CA GLN A 187 -12.81 2.48 -5.83
C GLN A 187 -12.20 1.58 -4.79
N VAL A 188 -12.58 1.76 -3.53
CA VAL A 188 -12.02 1.06 -2.39
C VAL A 188 -13.13 0.55 -1.49
N LYS A 189 -13.11 -0.75 -1.24
CA LYS A 189 -14.01 -1.44 -0.33
C LYS A 189 -13.22 -2.03 0.82
N ARG A 190 -13.63 -1.72 2.04
CA ARG A 190 -12.99 -2.22 3.27
C ARG A 190 -13.66 -3.49 3.73
N ILE A 191 -12.85 -4.48 4.08
CA ILE A 191 -13.30 -5.76 4.64
C ILE A 191 -12.89 -5.75 6.10
N ARG A 192 -13.88 -5.75 6.98
CA ARG A 192 -13.71 -5.69 8.43
C ARG A 192 -14.10 -7.01 9.05
N VAL A 193 -13.52 -7.30 10.20
CA VAL A 193 -13.86 -8.45 11.03
C VAL A 193 -14.24 -7.91 12.40
N ASP A 194 -15.25 -8.53 13.01
CA ASP A 194 -15.62 -8.23 14.38
C ASP A 194 -14.49 -8.67 15.31
N ALA A 195 -14.21 -7.91 16.37
CA ALA A 195 -12.97 -7.94 17.13
C ALA A 195 -12.56 -9.29 17.77
N GLU A 196 -13.40 -10.33 17.66
CA GLU A 196 -13.22 -11.64 18.29
C GLU A 196 -12.52 -12.67 17.39
N ASP A 197 -12.53 -12.51 16.06
CA ASP A 197 -11.95 -13.48 15.11
C ASP A 197 -10.47 -13.17 14.78
N SER A 198 -9.59 -13.48 15.72
CA SER A 198 -8.13 -13.30 15.58
C SER A 198 -7.46 -14.16 14.48
N SER A 199 -8.17 -15.13 13.91
CA SER A 199 -7.70 -16.04 12.85
C SER A 199 -7.71 -15.43 11.44
N SER A 200 -8.32 -14.25 11.26
CA SER A 200 -8.56 -13.67 9.92
C SER A 200 -7.41 -12.83 9.35
N PHE A 201 -6.32 -12.60 10.09
CA PHE A 201 -5.23 -11.71 9.66
C PHE A 201 -4.16 -12.46 8.86
N ALA A 202 -4.06 -12.17 7.57
CA ALA A 202 -3.08 -12.75 6.67
C ALA A 202 -1.65 -12.25 6.96
N LEU A 203 -0.64 -13.05 6.60
CA LEU A 203 0.75 -12.57 6.52
C LEU A 203 0.97 -11.70 5.28
N PRO A 204 2.00 -10.84 5.25
CA PRO A 204 2.49 -10.23 4.01
C PRO A 204 2.79 -11.29 2.94
N LEU A 205 2.54 -10.98 1.66
CA LEU A 205 2.75 -11.94 0.56
C LEU A 205 4.17 -12.52 0.54
N GLN A 206 5.18 -11.71 0.86
CA GLN A 206 6.57 -12.13 0.91
C GLN A 206 6.86 -13.23 1.96
N LEU A 207 5.98 -13.38 2.96
CA LEU A 207 6.14 -14.35 4.06
C LEU A 207 5.15 -15.52 3.98
N GLN A 208 4.01 -15.36 3.27
CA GLN A 208 3.10 -16.48 3.00
C GLN A 208 3.76 -17.60 2.18
N GLU A 209 4.80 -17.25 1.42
CA GLU A 209 5.43 -18.16 0.46
C GLU A 209 6.39 -19.17 1.11
N ASP A 210 6.98 -18.86 2.27
CA ASP A 210 7.85 -19.78 3.02
C ASP A 210 7.07 -20.90 3.71
N GLU A 211 5.83 -20.63 4.14
CA GLU A 211 4.97 -21.65 4.76
C GLU A 211 4.49 -22.71 3.75
N GLY A 212 4.35 -22.33 2.47
CA GLY A 212 3.83 -23.21 1.41
C GLY A 212 4.75 -24.37 1.01
N LEU A 213 6.02 -24.35 1.42
CA LEU A 213 6.99 -25.43 1.21
C LEU A 213 7.14 -26.35 2.44
N THR A 214 6.62 -25.94 3.60
CA THR A 214 6.73 -26.70 4.86
C THR A 214 5.35 -26.94 5.46
N THR A 215 4.42 -27.55 4.70
CA THR A 215 3.33 -28.30 5.32
C THR A 215 3.89 -29.61 5.90
N THR A 216 4.80 -29.49 6.86
CA THR A 216 5.13 -30.56 7.78
C THR A 216 4.26 -30.40 9.01
N THR A 217 3.54 -31.46 9.32
CA THR A 217 2.67 -31.71 10.45
C THR A 217 3.37 -31.37 11.78
N GLY A 218 3.40 -30.09 12.14
CA GLY A 218 3.92 -29.57 13.41
C GLY A 218 2.78 -29.38 14.40
N CYS A 219 3.04 -29.70 15.68
CA CYS A 219 2.09 -29.59 16.78
C CYS A 219 1.62 -28.13 16.91
N SER A 220 0.40 -27.83 16.43
CA SER A 220 -0.19 -26.49 16.53
C SER A 220 -0.27 -26.07 17.99
N THR A 221 0.27 -24.90 18.34
CA THR A 221 0.13 -24.35 19.69
C THR A 221 -1.34 -24.22 20.05
N SER A 222 -1.71 -24.68 21.25
CA SER A 222 -3.09 -24.57 21.72
C SER A 222 -3.48 -23.09 21.87
N GLU A 223 -4.76 -22.77 21.66
CA GLU A 223 -5.25 -21.40 21.76
C GLU A 223 -5.02 -20.80 23.16
N SER A 224 -5.09 -21.62 24.21
CA SER A 224 -4.80 -21.21 25.59
C SER A 224 -3.32 -20.88 25.83
N GLU A 225 -2.40 -21.64 25.22
CA GLU A 225 -0.97 -21.33 25.22
C GLU A 225 -0.69 -20.02 24.49
N LEU A 226 -1.29 -19.81 23.31
CA LEU A 226 -1.16 -18.57 22.54
C LEU A 226 -1.72 -17.36 23.31
N ALA A 227 -2.86 -17.50 23.98
CA ALA A 227 -3.46 -16.44 24.79
C ALA A 227 -2.57 -16.07 25.99
N SER A 228 -1.96 -17.07 26.64
CA SER A 228 -1.01 -16.86 27.74
C SER A 228 0.26 -16.15 27.24
N LEU A 229 0.79 -16.57 26.10
CA LEU A 229 1.97 -15.98 25.47
C LEU A 229 1.70 -14.53 25.04
N ARG A 230 0.55 -14.26 24.43
CA ARG A 230 0.09 -12.91 24.08
C ARG A 230 0.02 -12.00 25.30
N SER A 231 -0.53 -12.51 26.40
CA SER A 231 -0.65 -11.75 27.66
C SER A 231 0.72 -11.43 28.25
N ALA A 232 1.65 -12.40 28.25
CA ALA A 232 3.02 -12.18 28.66
C ALA A 232 3.73 -11.14 27.78
N TYR A 233 3.60 -11.26 26.45
CA TYR A 233 4.15 -10.30 25.50
C TYR A 233 3.67 -8.87 25.79
N LEU A 234 2.37 -8.66 25.90
CA LEU A 234 1.78 -7.34 26.14
C LEU A 234 2.21 -6.76 27.50
N LYS A 235 2.34 -7.61 28.52
CA LYS A 235 2.84 -7.19 29.84
C LYS A 235 4.28 -6.69 29.75
N HIS A 236 5.19 -7.49 29.19
CA HIS A 236 6.61 -7.12 29.08
C HIS A 236 6.86 -5.94 28.14
N PHE A 237 6.07 -5.83 27.06
CA PHE A 237 6.13 -4.69 26.17
C PHE A 237 5.77 -3.38 26.89
N ARG A 238 4.74 -3.37 27.74
CA ARG A 238 4.25 -2.17 28.43
C ARG A 238 4.99 -1.83 29.71
N GLU A 239 5.29 -2.84 30.53
CA GLU A 239 5.80 -2.67 31.89
C GLU A 239 7.33 -2.77 31.96
N CYS A 240 7.95 -3.46 31.01
CA CYS A 240 9.37 -3.77 31.04
C CYS A 240 10.12 -3.24 29.81
N ASN A 241 9.55 -2.33 29.01
CA ASN A 241 10.17 -1.78 27.81
C ASN A 241 10.77 -2.85 26.88
N GLY A 242 10.07 -3.98 26.73
CA GLY A 242 10.50 -5.09 25.87
C GLY A 242 11.66 -5.92 26.40
N TYR A 243 12.00 -5.81 27.69
CA TYR A 243 12.87 -6.75 28.39
C TYR A 243 12.08 -8.00 28.78
N PHE A 244 12.43 -9.12 28.13
CA PHE A 244 11.83 -10.42 28.40
C PHE A 244 12.70 -11.22 29.37
N PRO A 245 12.09 -12.05 30.22
CA PRO A 245 12.85 -12.83 31.17
C PRO A 245 13.60 -13.97 30.44
N PRO A 246 14.86 -14.27 30.80
CA PRO A 246 15.67 -15.27 30.11
C PRO A 246 15.06 -16.69 30.09
N ASN A 247 14.17 -16.98 31.04
CA ASN A 247 13.47 -18.26 31.16
C ASN A 247 12.26 -18.39 30.21
N MET A 248 11.92 -17.36 29.44
CA MET A 248 10.87 -17.41 28.43
C MET A 248 11.35 -18.22 27.22
N ARG A 249 10.86 -19.47 27.12
CA ARG A 249 11.28 -20.49 26.12
C ARG A 249 10.59 -20.32 24.76
N VAL A 250 10.64 -19.12 24.20
CA VAL A 250 10.17 -18.85 22.84
C VAL A 250 11.14 -17.90 22.15
N ASN A 251 11.17 -17.95 20.82
CA ASN A 251 11.82 -16.93 20.02
C ASN A 251 10.74 -16.01 19.43
N LEU A 252 10.91 -14.70 19.60
CA LEU A 252 10.03 -13.69 19.05
C LEU A 252 10.79 -12.90 17.96
N TYR A 253 10.11 -12.69 16.84
CA TYR A 253 10.61 -11.91 15.72
C TYR A 253 9.66 -10.76 15.40
N GLY A 254 10.19 -9.63 14.94
CA GLY A 254 9.41 -8.48 14.49
C GLY A 254 9.52 -8.26 12.98
N LEU A 255 8.51 -7.63 12.39
CA LEU A 255 8.56 -7.14 11.01
C LEU A 255 9.01 -5.69 10.96
N GLN A 256 9.95 -5.41 10.07
CA GLN A 256 10.45 -4.07 9.79
C GLN A 256 10.48 -3.82 8.29
N GLN A 257 10.36 -2.55 7.90
CA GLN A 257 10.46 -2.13 6.50
C GLN A 257 11.53 -1.06 6.35
N CYS A 258 12.43 -1.23 5.39
CA CYS A 258 13.46 -0.26 5.10
C CYS A 258 12.82 1.01 4.52
N LYS A 259 13.10 2.19 5.11
CA LYS A 259 12.53 3.45 4.61
C LYS A 259 13.07 3.82 3.24
N THR A 260 14.30 3.41 2.91
CA THR A 260 14.97 3.66 1.62
C THR A 260 14.53 2.65 0.55
N THR A 261 14.76 1.35 0.75
CA THR A 261 14.53 0.33 -0.28
C THR A 261 13.09 -0.21 -0.30
N LYS A 262 12.29 0.10 0.72
CA LYS A 262 10.93 -0.42 0.93
C LYS A 262 10.85 -1.94 1.12
N GLU A 263 11.99 -2.61 1.26
CA GLU A 263 12.05 -4.05 1.51
C GLU A 263 11.57 -4.37 2.93
N LEU A 264 10.73 -5.39 3.02
CA LEU A 264 10.29 -5.96 4.28
C LEU A 264 11.34 -6.97 4.75
N TYR A 265 11.64 -6.95 6.04
CA TYR A 265 12.58 -7.88 6.65
C TYR A 265 12.13 -8.27 8.06
N VAL A 266 12.56 -9.45 8.48
CA VAL A 266 12.29 -10.02 9.80
C VAL A 266 13.51 -9.79 10.68
N VAL A 267 13.29 -9.32 11.90
CA VAL A 267 14.35 -9.05 12.88
C VAL A 267 14.13 -9.84 14.17
N PRO A 268 15.20 -10.27 14.86
CA PRO A 268 15.09 -10.82 16.19
C PRO A 268 14.54 -9.76 17.16
N TYR A 269 13.60 -10.18 17.99
CA TYR A 269 13.03 -9.37 19.06
C TYR A 269 13.36 -9.95 20.43
N HIS A 270 13.22 -11.27 20.59
CA HIS A 270 13.67 -12.02 21.76
C HIS A 270 14.17 -13.38 21.30
N ILE A 271 15.39 -13.74 21.67
CA ILE A 271 15.97 -15.05 21.36
C ILE A 271 16.29 -15.73 22.69
N SER A 272 15.69 -16.90 22.92
CA SER A 272 15.89 -17.63 24.17
C SER A 272 17.18 -18.45 24.10
N GLU A 273 18.13 -18.12 24.98
CA GLU A 273 19.43 -18.80 25.09
C GLU A 273 19.38 -20.14 25.85
N THR A 274 18.22 -20.56 26.35
CA THR A 274 18.12 -21.81 27.13
C THR A 274 18.32 -23.04 26.24
N LEU A 275 19.58 -23.48 26.12
CA LEU A 275 19.96 -24.82 25.67
C LEU A 275 19.43 -25.85 26.68
N GLN A 276 18.71 -26.89 26.22
CA GLN A 276 19.20 -28.28 26.33
C GLN A 276 18.21 -29.43 26.03
N GLN A 277 16.89 -29.25 25.80
CA GLN A 277 16.05 -30.45 25.58
C GLN A 277 14.95 -30.40 24.50
N LEU A 278 14.46 -29.22 24.11
CA LEU A 278 13.43 -29.08 23.06
C LEU A 278 13.68 -27.83 22.20
N PRO A 279 13.38 -27.85 20.89
CA PRO A 279 13.46 -26.66 20.07
C PRO A 279 12.50 -25.58 20.58
N ASN A 280 12.95 -24.33 20.67
CA ASN A 280 12.09 -23.20 21.01
C ASN A 280 11.04 -22.99 19.91
N LYS A 281 9.80 -22.73 20.29
CA LYS A 281 8.76 -22.28 19.35
C LYS A 281 9.12 -20.87 18.84
N ASN A 282 8.91 -20.64 17.55
CA ASN A 282 9.21 -19.38 16.88
C ASN A 282 7.90 -18.64 16.62
N PHE A 283 7.84 -17.35 16.95
CA PHE A 283 6.66 -16.53 16.70
C PHE A 283 7.04 -15.21 16.05
N LEU A 284 6.26 -14.83 15.04
CA LEU A 284 6.30 -13.52 14.42
C LEU A 284 5.27 -12.60 15.09
N ILE A 285 5.73 -11.42 15.51
CA ILE A 285 4.90 -10.33 16.03
C ILE A 285 4.31 -9.60 14.84
N LEU A 286 2.98 -9.68 14.70
CA LEU A 286 2.23 -8.94 13.69
C LEU A 286 1.58 -7.72 14.33
N ASN A 287 1.86 -6.57 13.75
CA ASN A 287 1.28 -5.30 14.12
C ASN A 287 0.37 -4.78 13.01
N ASN A 288 -0.66 -4.03 13.38
CA ASN A 288 -1.50 -3.33 12.42
C ASN A 288 -0.72 -2.15 11.81
N ILE A 289 -1.37 -1.45 10.87
CA ILE A 289 -0.77 -0.30 10.21
C ILE A 289 -0.39 0.85 11.17
N MET A 290 -0.97 0.90 12.37
CA MET A 290 -0.65 1.87 13.42
C MET A 290 0.53 1.43 14.30
N GLY A 291 1.12 0.26 14.04
CA GLY A 291 2.15 -0.34 14.89
C GLY A 291 1.60 -0.98 16.16
N GLN A 292 0.29 -1.15 16.28
CA GLN A 292 -0.32 -1.81 17.43
C GLN A 292 -0.33 -3.32 17.23
N PHE A 293 -0.01 -4.06 18.29
CA PHE A 293 -0.04 -5.52 18.30
C PHE A 293 -1.39 -6.09 17.86
N GLN A 294 -1.38 -6.94 16.84
CA GLN A 294 -2.55 -7.72 16.38
C GLN A 294 -2.50 -9.15 16.90
N ARG A 295 -1.46 -9.91 16.54
CA ARG A 295 -1.33 -11.32 16.91
C ARG A 295 0.13 -11.79 16.92
N LEU A 296 0.35 -12.93 17.57
CA LEU A 296 1.54 -13.76 17.36
C LEU A 296 1.20 -14.81 16.31
N HIS A 297 2.07 -14.97 15.34
CA HIS A 297 1.97 -16.02 14.34
C HIS A 297 3.08 -17.05 14.58
N GLU A 298 2.70 -18.30 14.85
CA GLU A 298 3.65 -19.39 14.98
C GLU A 298 4.33 -19.66 13.65
N LEU A 299 5.66 -19.78 13.67
CA LEU A 299 6.49 -20.10 12.52
C LEU A 299 6.95 -21.55 12.63
N SER A 300 6.77 -22.31 11.55
CA SER A 300 7.12 -23.73 11.48
C SER A 300 8.64 -23.97 11.56
N THR A 301 9.44 -22.99 11.13
CA THR A 301 10.90 -23.01 11.18
C THR A 301 11.43 -21.69 11.77
N PRO A 302 12.62 -21.68 12.37
CA PRO A 302 13.28 -20.43 12.73
C PRO A 302 13.47 -19.60 11.46
N VAL A 303 13.22 -18.29 11.55
CA VAL A 303 13.53 -17.39 10.44
C VAL A 303 15.05 -17.29 10.37
N ASN A 304 15.66 -18.11 9.52
CA ASN A 304 17.01 -17.82 9.06
C ASN A 304 16.89 -16.50 8.31
N SER A 305 17.45 -15.45 8.91
CA SER A 305 17.50 -14.06 8.46
C SER A 305 17.49 -14.01 6.94
N ILE A 306 16.32 -13.81 6.33
CA ILE A 306 16.02 -13.92 4.88
C ILE A 306 17.29 -13.99 4.02
N GLU A 307 17.96 -15.14 4.06
CA GLU A 307 19.01 -15.45 3.12
C GLU A 307 18.19 -15.86 1.94
N ARG A 308 17.93 -14.90 1.04
CA ARG A 308 17.46 -15.18 -0.31
C ARG A 308 18.32 -16.33 -0.79
N ASP A 309 17.73 -17.51 -0.78
CA ASP A 309 18.34 -18.81 -0.91
C ASP A 309 19.45 -18.76 -1.98
N GLN A 310 20.70 -18.53 -1.55
CA GLN A 310 21.84 -18.39 -2.48
C GLN A 310 22.27 -19.77 -3.01
N THR A 311 21.61 -20.85 -2.59
CA THR A 311 22.09 -22.22 -2.84
C THR A 311 21.06 -23.22 -3.35
N SER A 312 19.81 -22.83 -3.65
CA SER A 312 18.85 -23.76 -4.27
C SER A 312 18.33 -23.32 -5.66
N SER A 313 18.99 -23.86 -6.69
CA SER A 313 18.61 -23.90 -8.12
C SER A 313 18.85 -22.61 -8.93
N PRO A 314 19.26 -22.73 -10.22
CA PRO A 314 19.44 -21.58 -11.11
C PRO A 314 18.11 -20.84 -11.21
N LEU A 315 18.15 -19.52 -10.96
CA LEU A 315 17.08 -18.51 -11.16
C LEU A 315 15.95 -19.05 -12.04
N LYS A 316 15.00 -19.76 -11.41
CA LYS A 316 13.90 -20.36 -12.15
C LYS A 316 13.04 -19.20 -12.63
N GLU A 317 13.09 -18.91 -13.93
CA GLU A 317 12.41 -17.77 -14.53
C GLU A 317 10.96 -17.69 -14.01
N LEU A 318 10.70 -16.71 -13.15
CA LEU A 318 9.37 -16.47 -12.60
C LEU A 318 8.54 -15.87 -13.72
N HIS A 319 7.77 -16.68 -14.42
CA HIS A 319 6.92 -16.22 -15.50
C HIS A 319 5.48 -16.66 -15.30
N CYS A 320 4.55 -15.85 -15.78
CA CYS A 320 3.15 -16.23 -15.80
C CYS A 320 2.91 -17.33 -16.84
N ARG A 321 2.28 -18.43 -16.42
CA ARG A 321 1.98 -19.55 -17.33
C ARG A 321 0.97 -19.19 -18.43
N ARG A 322 0.14 -18.18 -18.22
CA ARG A 322 -0.92 -17.76 -19.15
C ARG A 322 -0.41 -16.79 -20.21
N CYS A 323 0.25 -15.71 -19.80
CA CYS A 323 0.73 -14.65 -20.72
C CYS A 323 2.23 -14.67 -20.98
N ARG A 324 3.00 -15.54 -20.29
CA ARG A 324 4.46 -15.67 -20.40
C ARG A 324 5.28 -14.44 -19.95
N THR A 325 4.65 -13.40 -19.42
CA THR A 325 5.35 -12.26 -18.80
C THR A 325 6.29 -12.74 -17.69
N GLN A 326 7.53 -12.26 -17.72
CA GLN A 326 8.55 -12.53 -16.70
C GLN A 326 8.44 -11.51 -15.57
N PHE A 327 8.75 -11.96 -14.35
CA PHE A 327 8.71 -11.20 -13.12
C PHE A 327 10.03 -11.39 -12.38
N SER A 328 10.49 -10.34 -11.71
CA SER A 328 11.66 -10.44 -10.84
C SER A 328 11.30 -11.00 -9.46
N ARG A 329 10.04 -10.83 -9.03
CA ARG A 329 9.53 -11.24 -7.72
C ARG A 329 8.30 -12.12 -7.84
N ARG A 330 8.18 -13.07 -6.92
CA ARG A 330 7.10 -14.05 -6.89
C ARG A 330 5.78 -13.43 -6.38
N SER A 331 5.86 -12.48 -5.45
CA SER A 331 4.75 -11.64 -5.00
C SER A 331 4.12 -10.84 -6.16
N LYS A 332 4.91 -10.20 -7.02
CA LYS A 332 4.41 -9.55 -8.25
C LYS A 332 3.69 -10.54 -9.17
N LEU A 333 4.25 -11.72 -9.38
CA LEU A 333 3.62 -12.78 -10.16
C LEU A 333 2.28 -13.21 -9.52
N HIS A 334 2.23 -13.36 -8.21
CA HIS A 334 1.01 -13.73 -7.48
C HIS A 334 -0.09 -12.66 -7.63
N ILE A 335 0.25 -11.38 -7.47
CA ILE A 335 -0.67 -10.25 -7.68
C ILE A 335 -1.17 -10.23 -9.13
N HIS A 336 -0.28 -10.40 -10.11
CA HIS A 336 -0.63 -10.47 -11.52
C HIS A 336 -1.60 -11.63 -11.83
N GLN A 337 -1.43 -12.77 -11.16
CA GLN A 337 -2.35 -13.91 -11.27
C GLN A 337 -3.71 -13.62 -10.63
N LYS A 338 -3.76 -12.95 -9.47
CA LYS A 338 -5.02 -12.46 -8.84
C LYS A 338 -5.79 -11.53 -9.79
N LEU A 339 -5.07 -10.72 -10.59
CA LEU A 339 -5.64 -9.87 -11.64
C LEU A 339 -5.98 -10.61 -12.95
N ARG A 340 -5.92 -11.94 -12.96
CA ARG A 340 -6.20 -12.80 -14.12
C ARG A 340 -5.48 -12.36 -15.40
N CYS A 341 -4.23 -11.88 -15.28
CA CYS A 341 -3.45 -11.37 -16.41
C CYS A 341 -4.11 -10.19 -17.16
N GLY A 342 -4.99 -9.44 -16.50
CA GLY A 342 -5.66 -8.29 -17.07
C GLY A 342 -6.91 -8.63 -17.89
N GLN A 343 -7.42 -9.86 -17.79
CA GLN A 343 -8.60 -10.29 -18.54
C GLN A 343 -9.87 -9.50 -18.21
N ASP A 344 -9.97 -8.98 -16.99
CA ASP A 344 -11.12 -8.18 -16.57
C ASP A 344 -10.91 -6.68 -16.76
N PHE A 345 -9.83 -6.29 -17.43
CA PHE A 345 -9.58 -4.87 -17.69
C PHE A 345 -10.49 -4.42 -18.82
N SER A 346 -11.29 -3.39 -18.56
CA SER A 346 -12.21 -2.81 -19.54
C SER A 346 -11.66 -1.51 -20.10
N VAL A 347 -12.12 -1.18 -21.30
CA VAL A 347 -11.93 0.11 -21.93
C VAL A 347 -13.30 0.60 -22.32
N ASP A 348 -13.74 1.69 -21.70
CA ASP A 348 -14.98 2.37 -22.02
C ASP A 348 -14.66 3.72 -22.69
N SER A 349 -15.57 4.23 -23.52
CA SER A 349 -15.41 5.54 -24.17
C SER A 349 -16.51 6.48 -23.72
N MET A 350 -16.11 7.70 -23.33
CA MET A 350 -17.00 8.79 -23.00
C MET A 350 -16.77 9.94 -23.98
N HIS A 351 -17.85 10.48 -24.55
CA HIS A 351 -17.76 11.64 -25.43
C HIS A 351 -17.21 12.84 -24.66
N ALA A 352 -16.38 13.68 -25.29
CA ALA A 352 -15.75 14.84 -24.65
C ALA A 352 -16.75 15.88 -24.09
N ASP A 353 -18.01 15.82 -24.51
CA ASP A 353 -19.09 16.70 -24.05
C ASP A 353 -19.85 16.17 -22.83
N ILE A 354 -19.58 14.94 -22.39
CA ILE A 354 -20.18 14.36 -21.19
C ILE A 354 -19.38 14.81 -19.99
N VAL A 355 -20.06 15.37 -18.99
CA VAL A 355 -19.46 15.82 -17.73
C VAL A 355 -20.09 15.03 -16.59
N GLU A 356 -19.25 14.44 -15.76
CA GLU A 356 -19.67 13.83 -14.50
C GLU A 356 -19.79 14.93 -13.43
N ILE A 357 -20.95 15.01 -12.79
CA ILE A 357 -21.22 15.99 -11.73
C ILE A 357 -21.48 15.26 -10.43
N TYR A 358 -20.76 15.66 -9.38
CA TYR A 358 -20.86 15.08 -8.05
C TYR A 358 -21.30 16.15 -7.05
N GLU A 359 -22.45 15.94 -6.40
CA GLU A 359 -23.04 16.94 -5.48
C GLU A 359 -22.25 17.11 -4.19
N GLN A 360 -21.60 16.05 -3.69
CA GLN A 360 -20.83 16.08 -2.45
C GLN A 360 -19.45 15.47 -2.65
N CYS A 361 -18.46 16.35 -2.71
CA CYS A 361 -17.05 16.00 -2.76
C CYS A 361 -16.40 16.32 -1.41
N LEU A 362 -15.84 15.30 -0.75
CA LEU A 362 -15.04 15.46 0.46
C LEU A 362 -13.56 15.61 0.06
N PRO A 363 -12.91 16.75 0.28
CA PRO A 363 -11.47 16.86 0.06
C PRO A 363 -10.70 16.02 1.10
N ILE A 364 -9.80 15.13 0.64
CA ILE A 364 -9.07 14.18 1.50
C ILE A 364 -7.75 14.76 2.05
N SER A 365 -7.54 16.07 1.90
CA SER A 365 -6.36 16.89 2.26
C SER A 365 -5.29 17.05 1.18
N ARG A 366 -4.85 18.29 0.98
CA ARG A 366 -3.76 18.69 0.06
C ARG A 366 -2.36 18.66 0.69
N SER A 367 -2.27 18.46 2.01
CA SER A 367 -0.97 18.40 2.71
C SER A 367 -0.29 17.03 2.60
N VAL A 368 -1.03 16.05 2.09
CA VAL A 368 -0.70 14.62 2.10
C VAL A 368 -0.41 14.16 0.68
N PHE A 369 -1.32 14.51 -0.22
CA PHE A 369 -1.21 14.22 -1.64
C PHE A 369 -0.68 15.44 -2.37
N GLN A 370 0.31 15.22 -3.22
CA GLN A 370 0.82 16.26 -4.12
C GLN A 370 -0.25 16.72 -5.13
N HIS A 371 -1.17 15.82 -5.49
CA HIS A 371 -2.33 16.10 -6.33
C HIS A 371 -3.63 16.13 -5.53
N ALA A 372 -4.65 16.83 -6.02
CA ALA A 372 -5.91 16.96 -5.31
C ALA A 372 -6.66 15.61 -5.27
N CYS A 373 -7.11 15.22 -4.08
CA CYS A 373 -7.86 13.98 -3.85
C CYS A 373 -9.24 14.28 -3.24
N TYR A 374 -10.28 13.73 -3.84
CA TYR A 374 -11.68 13.94 -3.46
C TYR A 374 -12.39 12.61 -3.26
N GLY A 375 -13.01 12.41 -2.09
CA GLY A 375 -13.94 11.33 -1.82
C GLY A 375 -15.36 11.70 -2.24
N ILE A 376 -16.02 10.83 -2.99
CA ILE A 376 -17.33 11.09 -3.59
C ILE A 376 -18.39 10.21 -2.93
N THR A 377 -19.48 10.82 -2.48
CA THR A 377 -20.69 10.08 -2.15
C THR A 377 -21.45 9.78 -3.44
N LYS A 378 -22.05 8.58 -3.57
CA LYS A 378 -22.69 8.05 -4.79
C LYS A 378 -23.26 9.13 -5.75
N PRO A 379 -22.89 9.12 -7.05
CA PRO A 379 -23.45 10.04 -8.03
C PRO A 379 -24.96 9.82 -8.19
N LYS A 380 -25.73 10.90 -8.22
CA LYS A 380 -27.17 10.82 -8.54
C LYS A 380 -27.46 10.83 -10.04
N THR A 381 -26.58 11.39 -10.89
CA THR A 381 -26.90 11.58 -12.31
C THR A 381 -25.66 11.82 -13.19
N VAL A 382 -25.62 11.20 -14.37
CA VAL A 382 -24.70 11.55 -15.48
C VAL A 382 -25.46 12.47 -16.43
N MET A 383 -24.92 13.64 -16.77
CA MET A 383 -25.62 14.62 -17.61
C MET A 383 -24.82 14.97 -18.88
N ARG A 384 -25.52 15.16 -20.00
CA ARG A 384 -24.94 15.68 -21.26
C ARG A 384 -24.89 17.20 -21.22
N LYS A 385 -23.81 17.82 -21.72
CA LYS A 385 -23.77 19.28 -21.98
C LYS A 385 -24.99 19.70 -22.79
N GLY A 386 -25.77 20.68 -22.29
CA GLY A 386 -26.85 21.33 -23.03
C GLY A 386 -28.27 21.14 -22.48
N GLN A 387 -28.50 20.33 -21.46
CA GLN A 387 -29.76 20.32 -20.72
C GLN A 387 -29.64 21.20 -19.46
N PHE A 388 -30.07 22.46 -19.57
CA PHE A 388 -30.16 23.36 -18.43
C PHE A 388 -31.51 23.23 -17.71
N VAL A 389 -31.44 23.12 -16.39
CA VAL A 389 -32.24 23.97 -15.48
C VAL A 389 -31.21 24.64 -14.57
N PRO A 390 -31.12 25.97 -14.52
CA PRO A 390 -30.20 26.64 -13.62
C PRO A 390 -30.68 26.44 -12.18
N ILE A 391 -29.84 25.88 -11.32
CA ILE A 391 -29.88 26.21 -9.90
C ILE A 391 -28.80 27.25 -9.72
N GLU A 392 -29.22 28.52 -9.64
CA GLU A 392 -28.38 29.65 -9.30
C GLU A 392 -27.71 29.37 -7.94
N CYS A 393 -26.38 29.23 -7.94
CA CYS A 393 -25.61 29.40 -6.74
C CYS A 393 -25.28 30.89 -6.65
N ASP A 394 -26.04 31.61 -5.83
CA ASP A 394 -25.94 33.03 -5.54
C ASP A 394 -24.50 33.41 -5.10
N TRP A 395 -23.67 33.81 -6.05
CA TRP A 395 -22.39 34.50 -5.81
C TRP A 395 -22.48 36.01 -6.09
N ARG A 396 -23.69 36.56 -6.25
CA ARG A 396 -23.92 37.99 -6.43
C ARG A 396 -25.08 38.53 -5.58
N SER A 397 -24.99 38.42 -4.26
CA SER A 397 -25.51 39.48 -3.40
C SER A 397 -24.95 39.34 -1.98
N GLU A 398 -24.52 40.46 -1.41
CA GLU A 398 -24.17 40.56 0.00
C GLU A 398 -25.43 40.30 0.85
N SER A 399 -25.45 39.27 1.71
CA SER A 399 -26.07 39.36 3.05
C SER A 399 -25.82 38.13 3.94
N SER A 400 -25.04 38.39 5.00
CA SER A 400 -25.28 38.05 6.41
C SER A 400 -25.69 36.63 6.85
N VAL A 401 -25.00 35.56 6.43
CA VAL A 401 -24.81 34.38 7.31
C VAL A 401 -23.44 33.74 7.00
N LYS A 402 -22.53 33.73 8.00
CA LYS A 402 -21.24 33.02 7.89
C LYS A 402 -21.43 31.53 8.21
N VAL A 403 -21.57 30.70 7.18
CA VAL A 403 -21.25 29.26 7.25
C VAL A 403 -20.30 28.95 6.11
N GLN A 404 -19.08 28.54 6.42
CA GLN A 404 -18.05 28.19 5.44
C GLN A 404 -18.43 26.90 4.71
N HIS A 405 -19.19 27.02 3.63
CA HIS A 405 -19.31 25.96 2.61
C HIS A 405 -18.19 26.14 1.59
N GLY A 406 -17.32 25.14 1.46
CA GLY A 406 -16.29 25.12 0.42
C GLY A 406 -16.93 25.02 -0.98
N PRO A 407 -16.26 25.54 -2.03
CA PRO A 407 -16.83 25.63 -3.37
C PRO A 407 -17.03 24.25 -4.00
N CYS A 408 -18.18 24.06 -4.67
CA CYS A 408 -18.41 22.93 -5.57
C CYS A 408 -17.36 22.94 -6.68
N VAL A 409 -16.49 21.93 -6.71
CA VAL A 409 -15.52 21.73 -7.79
C VAL A 409 -16.27 21.14 -8.99
N VAL A 410 -16.50 21.96 -10.01
CA VAL A 410 -16.84 21.45 -11.34
C VAL A 410 -15.56 20.88 -11.94
N ILE A 411 -15.45 19.55 -12.02
CA ILE A 411 -14.36 18.89 -12.72
C ILE A 411 -14.67 18.99 -14.22
N SER A 412 -14.32 20.10 -14.85
CA SER A 412 -14.38 20.26 -16.31
C SER A 412 -12.97 20.32 -16.90
N ASN A 413 -12.73 19.52 -17.93
CA ASN A 413 -11.63 19.74 -18.85
C ASN A 413 -11.96 21.00 -19.66
N ALA A 414 -11.47 22.16 -19.23
CA ALA A 414 -11.30 23.34 -20.08
C ALA A 414 -9.80 23.46 -20.32
N GLN A 415 -9.30 23.41 -21.55
CA GLN A 415 -9.51 24.45 -22.56
C GLN A 415 -9.63 23.87 -23.98
N HIS A 416 -10.77 24.10 -24.64
CA HIS A 416 -10.80 24.36 -26.08
C HIS A 416 -11.23 25.81 -26.26
N SER A 417 -10.31 26.65 -26.72
CA SER A 417 -10.64 27.99 -27.23
C SER A 417 -11.18 27.86 -28.65
N SER A 418 -12.45 28.21 -28.83
CA SER A 418 -13.05 28.60 -30.12
C SER A 418 -14.41 29.25 -29.84
N PRO A 419 -15.02 30.04 -30.73
CA PRO A 419 -14.51 31.04 -31.67
C PRO A 419 -15.10 32.43 -31.35
N SER A 420 -14.50 33.52 -31.85
CA SER A 420 -15.23 34.78 -31.99
C SER A 420 -15.46 35.07 -33.48
N LYS A 421 -16.72 35.24 -33.84
CA LYS A 421 -17.21 35.62 -35.17
C LYS A 421 -17.98 36.95 -35.05
N PHE A 422 -17.71 37.82 -36.03
CA PHE A 422 -18.42 39.03 -36.50
C PHE A 422 -18.30 40.32 -35.68
N TYR A 423 -17.55 41.30 -36.20
CA TYR A 423 -18.00 42.23 -37.25
C TYR A 423 -16.92 42.41 -38.31
#